data_AF-A0A7C8VPM7-F1
#
_entry.id   AF-A0A7C8VPM7-F1
#
_cell.length_a   1.000
_cell.length_b   1.000
_cell.length_c   1.000
_cell.angle_alpha   90.00
_cell.angle_beta   90.00
_cell.angle_gamma   90.00
#
_symmetry.space_group_name_H-M   'P 1'
#
loop_
_entity.id
_entity.type
_entity.pdbx_description
1 polymer ?
#
loop_
_entity_poly.entity_id
_entity_poly.type
_entity_poly.pdbx_seq_one_letter_code
_entity_poly.pdbx_strand_id
1 'polypeptide(L)'
;MTRQVWILGYDTLIRLLNPKYYPPHHTLTDLHTTLLSSTNRILVFTRPGTDLGNESSQYEYSNSLDPSISKKIDMVVPDDAEQVDGVSSTNVRNGVRDGSEDWKLGVCDGVARWIGREGLYL
;
A
#
# COMPACT_ATOMS: atom_id res chain seq x y z
N MET A 1 -1.11 -11.13 25.68
CA MET A 1 -1.95 -10.92 24.49
C MET A 1 -1.09 -10.21 23.45
N THR A 2 -0.96 -10.76 22.24
CA THR A 2 -0.07 -10.20 21.21
C THR A 2 -0.87 -9.26 20.31
N ARG A 3 -0.36 -8.05 20.06
CA ARG A 3 -0.93 -7.09 19.09
C ARG A 3 -0.21 -7.27 17.76
N GLN A 4 -0.95 -7.44 16.67
CA GLN A 4 -0.40 -7.39 15.32
C GLN A 4 -0.68 -6.03 14.69
N VAL A 5 0.29 -5.52 13.92
CA VAL A 5 0.18 -4.29 13.14
C VAL A 5 0.41 -4.64 11.68
N TRP A 6 -0.61 -4.39 10.85
CA TRP A 6 -0.55 -4.60 9.41
C TRP A 6 -0.12 -3.32 8.72
N ILE A 7 0.92 -3.37 7.90
CA ILE A 7 1.45 -2.20 7.19
C ILE A 7 0.98 -2.23 5.74
N LEU A 8 0.39 -1.15 5.26
CA LEU A 8 -0.04 -1.03 3.87
C LEU A 8 -0.06 0.44 3.39
N GLY A 9 -0.07 0.64 2.08
CA GLY A 9 -0.29 1.96 1.48
C GLY A 9 -1.78 2.32 1.41
N TYR A 10 -2.08 3.62 1.37
CA TYR A 10 -3.44 4.12 1.32
C TYR A 10 -4.29 3.52 0.19
N ASP A 11 -3.73 3.33 -1.00
CA ASP A 11 -4.42 2.70 -2.12
C ASP A 11 -4.85 1.25 -1.83
N THR A 12 -4.07 0.54 -1.02
CA THR A 12 -4.41 -0.81 -0.55
C THR A 12 -5.48 -0.75 0.53
N LEU A 13 -5.50 0.27 1.39
CA LEU A 13 -6.58 0.47 2.37
C LEU A 13 -7.93 0.60 1.65
N ILE A 14 -8.00 1.42 0.59
CA ILE A 14 -9.22 1.60 -0.20
C ILE A 14 -9.72 0.27 -0.77
N ARG A 15 -8.81 -0.60 -1.22
CA ARG A 15 -9.18 -1.93 -1.72
C ARG A 15 -9.59 -2.87 -0.59
N LEU A 16 -8.88 -2.86 0.54
CA LEU A 16 -9.20 -3.65 1.73
C LEU A 16 -10.59 -3.31 2.27
N LEU A 17 -11.02 -2.05 2.19
CA LEU A 17 -12.34 -1.64 2.65
C LEU A 17 -13.43 -1.76 1.58
N ASN A 18 -13.12 -2.29 0.40
CA ASN A 18 -14.10 -2.43 -0.67
C ASN A 18 -14.75 -3.82 -0.65
N PRO A 19 -16.07 -3.93 -0.36
CA PRO A 19 -16.73 -5.23 -0.22
C PRO A 19 -16.73 -6.09 -1.49
N LYS A 20 -16.44 -5.53 -2.67
CA LYS A 20 -16.30 -6.30 -3.91
C LYS A 20 -15.24 -7.41 -3.82
N TYR A 21 -14.23 -7.25 -2.96
CA TYR A 21 -13.15 -8.22 -2.76
C TYR A 21 -13.49 -9.32 -1.74
N TYR A 22 -14.71 -9.33 -1.18
CA TYR A 22 -15.16 -10.28 -0.16
C TYR A 22 -16.33 -11.15 -0.64
N PRO A 23 -16.20 -11.91 -1.75
CA PRO A 23 -17.25 -12.83 -2.17
C PRO A 23 -17.39 -14.00 -1.19
N PRO A 24 -18.57 -14.67 -1.15
CA PRO A 24 -19.75 -14.40 -1.97
C PRO A 24 -20.68 -13.33 -1.38
N HIS A 25 -20.51 -12.97 -0.11
CA HIS A 25 -21.47 -12.13 0.62
C HIS A 25 -21.23 -10.63 0.43
N HIS A 26 -20.05 -10.24 -0.04
CA HIS A 26 -19.66 -8.84 -0.27
C HIS A 26 -19.86 -7.97 0.97
N THR A 27 -19.31 -8.42 2.11
CA THR A 27 -19.31 -7.69 3.39
C THR A 27 -17.89 -7.62 3.96
N LEU A 28 -17.65 -6.71 4.91
CA LEU A 28 -16.37 -6.62 5.62
C LEU A 28 -16.31 -7.51 6.87
N THR A 29 -17.20 -8.48 7.01
CA THR A 29 -17.27 -9.33 8.22
C THR A 29 -15.95 -10.04 8.47
N ASP A 30 -15.33 -10.62 7.44
CA ASP A 30 -14.05 -11.32 7.57
C ASP A 30 -12.93 -10.38 8.01
N LEU A 31 -12.95 -9.12 7.56
CA LEU A 31 -11.99 -8.11 7.99
C LEU A 31 -12.10 -7.83 9.49
N HIS A 32 -13.33 -7.74 10.01
CA HIS A 32 -13.60 -7.53 11.44
C HIS A 32 -13.20 -8.71 12.31
N THR A 33 -13.42 -9.94 11.84
CA THR A 33 -13.11 -11.17 12.59
C THR A 33 -11.64 -11.57 12.48
N THR A 34 -10.87 -10.96 11.57
CA THR A 34 -9.44 -11.26 11.35
C THR A 34 -8.54 -10.05 11.63
N LEU A 35 -8.20 -9.24 10.63
CA LEU A 35 -7.19 -8.18 10.71
C LEU A 35 -7.54 -7.10 11.74
N LEU A 36 -8.83 -6.79 11.91
CA LEU A 36 -9.29 -5.78 12.87
C LEU A 36 -9.68 -6.35 14.24
N SER A 37 -9.58 -7.67 14.40
CA SER A 37 -9.95 -8.35 15.65
C SER A 37 -9.05 -7.94 16.82
N SER A 38 -9.55 -8.12 18.04
CA SER A 38 -8.78 -7.93 19.28
C SER A 38 -8.12 -6.54 19.37
N THR A 39 -6.80 -6.47 19.62
CA THR A 39 -6.02 -5.23 19.72
C THR A 39 -5.24 -4.92 18.45
N ASN A 40 -5.52 -5.62 17.34
CA ASN A 40 -4.81 -5.43 16.08
C ASN A 40 -5.08 -4.07 15.46
N ARG A 41 -4.14 -3.60 14.63
CA ARG A 41 -4.15 -2.28 13.99
C ARG A 41 -3.65 -2.36 12.57
N ILE A 42 -3.99 -1.34 11.79
CA ILE A 42 -3.47 -1.14 10.44
C ILE A 42 -2.71 0.18 10.44
N LEU A 43 -1.43 0.13 10.12
CA LEU A 43 -0.60 1.30 9.86
C LEU A 43 -0.63 1.60 8.36
N VAL A 44 -1.13 2.78 8.01
CA VAL A 44 -1.42 3.16 6.63
C VAL A 44 -0.52 4.32 6.22
N PHE A 45 0.35 4.08 5.25
CA PHE A 45 1.19 5.12 4.67
C PHE A 45 0.40 5.91 3.63
N THR A 46 0.39 7.23 3.75
CA THR A 46 -0.24 8.12 2.77
C THR A 46 0.46 7.98 1.42
N ARG A 47 -0.30 8.20 0.34
CA ARG A 47 0.21 8.25 -1.04
C ARG A 47 -0.35 9.47 -1.77
N PRO A 48 0.06 10.69 -1.37
CA PRO A 48 -0.36 11.91 -2.06
C PRO A 48 0.16 11.90 -3.51
N GLY A 49 -0.53 12.56 -4.42
CA GLY A 49 -0.12 12.64 -5.85
C GLY A 49 -0.60 11.48 -6.74
N THR A 50 -1.32 10.50 -6.18
CA THR A 50 -2.09 9.52 -6.98
C THR A 50 -3.51 10.03 -7.26
N ASP A 51 -4.30 9.29 -8.05
CA ASP A 51 -5.72 9.58 -8.30
C ASP A 51 -6.62 9.52 -7.04
N LEU A 52 -6.04 9.20 -5.87
CA LEU A 52 -6.75 9.02 -4.60
C LEU A 52 -6.69 10.24 -3.67
N GLY A 53 -6.36 11.41 -4.23
CA GLY A 53 -6.40 12.69 -3.54
C GLY A 53 -5.12 13.06 -2.78
N ASN A 54 -5.12 14.27 -2.22
CA ASN A 54 -4.03 14.78 -1.40
C ASN A 54 -4.06 14.20 0.02
N GLU A 55 -3.00 14.42 0.78
CA GLU A 55 -2.87 13.93 2.16
C GLU A 55 -4.10 14.25 3.03
N SER A 56 -4.54 15.52 3.07
CA SER A 56 -5.69 15.93 3.88
C SER A 56 -6.95 15.14 3.56
N SER A 57 -7.25 14.94 2.27
CA SER A 57 -8.40 14.15 1.83
C SER A 57 -8.29 12.67 2.23
N GLN A 58 -7.08 12.13 2.30
CA GLN A 58 -6.84 10.75 2.74
C GLN A 58 -7.10 10.58 4.25
N TYR A 59 -6.68 11.56 5.06
CA TYR A 59 -7.01 11.60 6.49
C TYR A 59 -8.50 11.80 6.74
N GLU A 60 -9.14 12.72 6.02
CA GLU A 60 -10.59 12.96 6.11
C GLU A 60 -11.38 11.70 5.81
N TYR A 61 -11.03 10.98 4.73
CA TYR A 61 -11.64 9.70 4.42
C TYR A 61 -11.47 8.70 5.57
N SER A 62 -10.25 8.49 6.07
CA SER A 62 -9.99 7.54 7.17
C SER A 62 -10.78 7.88 8.43
N ASN A 63 -10.91 9.17 8.76
CA ASN A 63 -11.67 9.64 9.92
C ASN A 63 -13.20 9.53 9.73
N SER A 64 -13.67 9.55 8.47
CA SER A 64 -15.10 9.38 8.14
C SER A 64 -15.59 7.93 8.22
N LEU A 65 -14.68 6.95 8.28
CA LEU A 65 -15.02 5.54 8.37
C LEU A 65 -15.72 5.21 9.70
N ASP A 66 -16.51 4.12 9.67
CA ASP A 66 -17.16 3.59 10.86
C ASP A 66 -16.17 3.47 12.03
N PRO A 67 -16.54 3.87 13.26
CA PRO A 67 -15.65 3.82 14.42
C PRO A 67 -15.01 2.46 14.72
N SER A 68 -15.64 1.35 14.31
CA SER A 68 -15.05 0.01 14.44
C SER A 68 -13.84 -0.21 13.52
N ILE A 69 -13.70 0.61 12.48
CA ILE A 69 -12.61 0.61 11.51
C ILE A 69 -11.67 1.81 11.72
N SER A 70 -12.19 3.04 11.78
CA SER A 70 -11.35 4.26 11.90
C SER A 70 -10.48 4.23 13.16
N LYS A 71 -11.02 3.74 14.28
CA LYS A 71 -10.27 3.56 15.53
C LYS A 71 -9.24 2.44 15.46
N LYS A 72 -9.10 1.72 14.36
CA LYS A 72 -8.10 0.66 14.14
C LYS A 72 -7.00 1.07 13.16
N ILE A 73 -7.14 2.23 12.53
CA ILE A 73 -6.23 2.74 11.52
C ILE A 73 -5.32 3.79 12.15
N ASP A 74 -4.02 3.64 11.90
CA ASP A 74 -2.96 4.59 12.24
C ASP A 74 -2.40 5.13 10.93
N MET A 75 -2.74 6.37 10.56
CA MET A 75 -2.24 7.02 9.34
C MET A 75 -0.83 7.60 9.55
N VAL A 76 0.07 7.39 8.59
CA VAL A 76 1.46 7.86 8.62
C VAL A 76 1.79 8.61 7.34
N VAL A 77 2.37 9.79 7.50
CA VAL A 77 3.03 10.51 6.41
C VAL A 77 4.50 10.10 6.40
N PRO A 78 5.04 9.54 5.31
CA PRO A 78 6.46 9.22 5.24
C PRO A 78 7.30 10.51 5.18
N ASP A 79 8.31 10.63 6.05
CA ASP A 79 9.22 11.79 6.10
C ASP A 79 9.99 11.99 4.77
N ASP A 80 10.25 10.90 4.06
CA ASP A 80 10.97 10.88 2.78
C ASP A 80 10.02 10.74 1.57
N ALA A 81 8.75 11.15 1.69
CA ALA A 81 7.74 10.98 0.63
C ALA A 81 8.21 11.50 -0.75
N GLU A 82 8.97 12.60 -0.78
CA GLU A 82 9.55 13.15 -2.01
C GLU A 82 10.67 12.28 -2.61
N GLN A 83 11.42 11.53 -1.78
CA GLN A 83 12.53 10.67 -2.22
C GLN A 83 12.06 9.33 -2.79
N VAL A 84 10.86 8.87 -2.40
CA VAL A 84 10.23 7.66 -2.95
C VAL A 84 9.21 7.95 -4.05
N ASP A 85 9.04 9.23 -4.41
CA ASP A 85 8.13 9.62 -5.49
C ASP A 85 8.58 9.00 -6.82
N GLY A 86 7.63 8.48 -7.58
CA GLY A 86 7.90 7.78 -8.85
C GLY A 86 8.41 6.34 -8.77
N VAL A 87 8.75 5.81 -7.58
CA VAL A 87 9.16 4.40 -7.45
C VAL A 87 7.93 3.49 -7.48
N SER A 88 7.80 2.70 -8.54
CA SER A 88 6.76 1.68 -8.67
C SER A 88 7.26 0.43 -9.37
N SER A 89 6.75 -0.75 -9.00
CA SER A 89 7.12 -2.00 -9.68
C SER A 89 6.73 -1.99 -11.16
N THR A 90 5.71 -1.22 -11.55
CA THR A 90 5.34 -1.06 -12.96
C THR A 90 6.41 -0.31 -13.74
N ASN A 91 6.93 0.80 -13.19
CA ASN A 91 8.03 1.54 -13.80
C ASN A 91 9.29 0.68 -13.92
N VAL A 92 9.59 -0.11 -12.87
CA VAL A 92 10.72 -1.04 -12.90
C VAL A 92 10.58 -2.06 -14.03
N ARG A 93 9.44 -2.76 -14.12
CA ARG A 93 9.23 -3.77 -15.17
C ARG A 93 9.24 -3.18 -16.58
N ASN A 94 8.61 -2.01 -16.77
CA ASN A 94 8.62 -1.34 -18.07
C ASN A 94 10.04 -0.91 -18.44
N GLY A 95 10.80 -0.30 -17.53
CA GLY A 95 12.16 0.12 -17.81
C GLY A 95 13.09 -1.04 -18.16
N VAL A 96 12.92 -2.22 -17.54
CA VAL A 96 13.65 -3.44 -17.93
C VAL A 96 13.32 -3.85 -19.36
N ARG A 97 12.02 -3.95 -19.69
CA ARG A 97 11.55 -4.35 -21.03
C ARG A 97 11.98 -3.37 -22.11
N ASP A 98 11.97 -2.08 -21.80
CA ASP A 98 12.30 -1.00 -22.72
C ASP A 98 13.83 -0.84 -22.90
N GLY A 99 14.63 -1.65 -22.19
CA GLY A 99 16.10 -1.62 -22.26
C GLY A 99 16.74 -0.39 -21.60
N SER A 100 15.97 0.36 -20.80
CA SER A 100 16.49 1.46 -20.00
C SER A 100 17.32 0.94 -18.83
N GLU A 101 18.16 1.79 -18.26
CA GLU A 101 18.93 1.52 -17.04
C GLU A 101 18.36 2.24 -15.81
N ASP A 102 17.46 3.21 -16.03
CA ASP A 102 16.91 4.07 -14.97
C ASP A 102 16.08 3.27 -13.95
N TRP A 103 15.52 2.13 -14.36
CA TRP A 103 14.76 1.25 -13.45
C TRP A 103 15.60 0.75 -12.26
N LYS A 104 16.94 0.74 -12.39
CA LYS A 104 17.84 0.34 -11.31
C LYS A 104 17.75 1.28 -10.10
N LEU A 105 17.40 2.55 -10.31
CA LEU A 105 17.17 3.50 -9.23
C LEU A 105 15.91 3.18 -8.40
N GLY A 106 14.98 2.39 -8.97
CA GLY A 106 13.73 2.00 -8.30
C GLY A 106 13.85 0.76 -7.42
N VAL A 107 15.03 0.15 -7.30
CA VAL A 107 15.29 -1.05 -6.49
C VAL A 107 16.67 -0.98 -5.86
N CYS A 108 16.93 -1.82 -4.84
CA CYS A 108 18.29 -1.94 -4.32
C CYS A 108 19.21 -2.71 -5.28
N ASP A 109 20.51 -2.42 -5.23
CA ASP A 109 21.53 -3.02 -6.12
C ASP A 109 21.50 -4.55 -6.17
N GLY A 110 21.18 -5.21 -5.05
CA GLY A 110 21.04 -6.66 -5.00
C GLY A 110 19.91 -7.17 -5.90
N VAL A 111 18.77 -6.50 -5.87
CA VAL A 111 17.61 -6.81 -6.71
C VAL A 111 17.88 -6.47 -8.17
N ALA A 112 18.52 -5.33 -8.45
CA ALA A 112 18.91 -4.95 -9.81
C ALA A 112 19.82 -6.00 -10.46
N ARG A 113 20.85 -6.45 -9.74
CA ARG A 113 21.75 -7.50 -10.24
C ARG A 113 21.02 -8.83 -10.47
N TRP A 114 20.10 -9.18 -9.58
CA TRP A 114 19.31 -10.41 -9.73
C TRP A 114 18.40 -10.36 -10.96
N ILE A 115 17.67 -9.27 -11.16
CA ILE A 115 16.81 -9.07 -12.34
C ILE A 115 17.62 -9.21 -13.63
N GLY A 116 18.77 -8.54 -13.71
CA GLY A 116 19.64 -8.61 -14.89
C GLY A 116 20.25 -9.99 -15.12
N ARG A 117 20.69 -10.69 -14.06
CA ARG A 117 21.30 -12.03 -14.17
C ARG A 117 20.29 -13.08 -14.64
N GLU A 118 19.09 -13.06 -14.09
CA GLU A 118 18.06 -14.08 -14.37
C GLU A 118 17.19 -13.72 -15.59
N GLY A 119 17.40 -12.55 -16.20
CA GLY A 119 16.63 -12.09 -17.36
C GLY A 119 15.14 -11.90 -17.05
N LEU A 120 14.81 -11.39 -15.85
CA LEU A 120 13.42 -11.17 -15.46
C LEU A 120 12.84 -9.96 -16.21
N TYR A 121 11.55 -10.03 -16.55
CA TYR A 121 10.78 -8.94 -17.18
C TYR A 121 11.23 -8.52 -18.59
N LEU A 122 12.05 -9.35 -19.26
CA LEU A 122 12.38 -9.24 -20.68
C LEU A 122 11.19 -9.62 -21.57
#